data_AF-A0A5J6SQD1-F1
#
_entry.id   AF-A0A5J6SQD1-F1
#
_cell.length_a   1.000
_cell.length_b   1.000
_cell.length_c   1.000
_cell.angle_alpha   90.00
_cell.angle_beta   90.00
_cell.angle_gamma   90.00
#
_symmetry.space_group_name_H-M   'P 1'
#
loop_
_entity.id
_entity.type
_entity.pdbx_description
1 polymer ?
#
loop_
_entity_poly.entity_id
_entity_poly.type
_entity_poly.pdbx_seq_one_letter_code
_entity_poly.pdbx_strand_id
1 'polypeptide(L)'
;MTILLYFIVSMVISLIVKVVLLVTYKDKEKLDKGFVFPYIRLSYRRKTIRTLWTFPIILVGLIVIYLYGELNIMWNLILLMVTLILTFLQLANNYKKWKKYERG
;
A
#
# COMPACT_ATOMS: atom_id res chain seq x y z
N MET A 1 -16.12 17.95 8.30
CA MET A 1 -15.24 18.66 7.32
C MET A 1 -13.73 18.66 7.67
N THR A 2 -13.31 18.72 8.95
CA THR A 2 -11.88 18.77 9.35
C THR A 2 -11.15 17.42 9.23
N ILE A 3 -11.79 16.32 9.61
CA ILE A 3 -11.20 14.97 9.56
C ILE A 3 -10.87 14.54 8.12
N LEU A 4 -11.78 14.82 7.18
CA LEU A 4 -11.57 14.56 5.75
C LEU A 4 -10.34 15.31 5.22
N LEU A 5 -10.16 16.58 5.61
CA LEU A 5 -9.00 17.38 5.22
C LEU A 5 -7.69 16.77 5.74
N TYR A 6 -7.64 16.37 7.02
CA TYR A 6 -6.46 15.70 7.58
C TYR A 6 -6.13 14.39 6.86
N PHE A 7 -7.17 13.61 6.49
CA PHE A 7 -6.99 12.38 5.74
C PHE A 7 -6.41 12.63 4.34
N ILE A 8 -6.95 13.62 3.61
CA ILE A 8 -6.46 14.00 2.27
C ILE A 8 -5.00 14.49 2.36
N VAL A 9 -4.67 15.35 3.32
CA VAL A 9 -3.31 15.84 3.52
C VAL A 9 -2.34 14.70 3.82
N SER A 10 -2.73 13.75 4.68
CA SER A 10 -1.93 12.54 4.97
C SER A 10 -1.70 11.69 3.72
N MET A 11 -2.73 11.50 2.88
CA MET A 11 -2.60 10.78 1.60
C MET A 11 -1.59 11.47 0.67
N VAL A 12 -1.67 12.79 0.53
CA VAL A 12 -0.74 13.57 -0.32
C VAL A 12 0.69 13.47 0.19
N ILE A 13 0.92 13.64 1.50
CA ILE A 13 2.25 13.50 2.11
C ILE A 13 2.81 12.10 1.85
N SER A 14 2.00 11.05 2.04
CA SER A 14 2.44 9.67 1.80
C SER A 14 2.83 9.42 0.33
N LEU A 15 2.17 10.09 -0.62
CA LEU A 15 2.48 10.02 -2.05
C LEU A 15 3.82 10.70 -2.33
N ILE A 16 4.03 11.91 -1.79
CA ILE A 16 5.29 12.66 -1.94
C ILE A 16 6.45 11.83 -1.40
N VAL A 17 6.32 11.28 -0.18
CA VAL A 17 7.34 10.42 0.43
C VAL A 17 7.63 9.21 -0.46
N LYS A 18 6.60 8.56 -1.00
CA LYS A 18 6.81 7.44 -1.95
C LYS A 18 7.59 7.87 -3.19
N VAL A 19 7.27 9.02 -3.78
CA VAL A 19 7.95 9.55 -4.97
C VAL A 19 9.42 9.84 -4.67
N VAL A 20 9.70 10.55 -3.56
CA VAL A 20 11.07 10.83 -3.11
C VAL A 20 11.86 9.54 -2.94
N LEU A 21 11.31 8.58 -2.19
CA LEU A 21 11.95 7.28 -2.00
C LEU A 21 12.14 6.54 -3.33
N LEU A 22 11.19 6.63 -4.26
CA LEU A 22 11.29 5.96 -5.56
C LEU A 22 12.48 6.51 -6.32
N VAL A 23 12.61 7.84 -6.42
CA VAL A 23 13.74 8.49 -7.10
C VAL A 23 15.07 8.14 -6.43
N THR A 24 15.14 8.14 -5.10
CA THR A 24 16.38 7.84 -4.37
C THR A 24 16.83 6.37 -4.44
N TYR A 25 15.89 5.44 -4.56
CA TYR A 25 16.15 4.01 -4.38
C TYR A 25 15.82 3.11 -5.58
N LYS A 26 15.40 3.66 -6.72
CA LYS A 26 14.99 2.91 -7.91
C LYS A 26 16.05 1.90 -8.38
N ASP A 27 17.31 2.34 -8.43
CA ASP A 27 18.41 1.55 -9.00
C ASP A 27 19.26 0.85 -7.93
N LYS A 28 18.87 0.96 -6.65
CA LYS A 28 19.56 0.26 -5.57
C LYS A 28 19.11 -1.19 -5.48
N GLU A 29 20.05 -2.06 -5.13
CA GLU A 29 19.76 -3.48 -4.93
C GLU A 29 18.68 -3.72 -3.88
N LYS A 30 17.91 -4.78 -4.13
CA LYS A 30 16.87 -5.23 -3.21
C LYS A 30 17.48 -6.08 -2.13
N LEU A 31 17.14 -5.72 -0.91
CA LEU A 31 17.59 -6.42 0.26
C LEU A 31 16.53 -7.45 0.64
N ASP A 32 16.96 -8.64 1.07
CA ASP A 32 16.07 -9.68 1.65
C ASP A 32 16.30 -9.92 3.16
N LYS A 33 17.47 -9.54 3.69
CA LYS A 33 17.82 -9.63 5.12
C LYS A 33 17.90 -8.25 5.77
N GLY A 34 17.89 -8.23 7.11
CA GLY A 34 17.98 -7.01 7.92
C GLY A 34 16.74 -6.12 7.90
N PHE A 35 16.75 -5.08 8.74
CA PHE A 35 15.69 -4.06 8.77
C PHE A 35 15.80 -3.13 7.57
N VAL A 36 14.74 -3.03 6.78
CA VAL A 36 14.67 -2.17 5.60
C VAL A 36 13.38 -1.37 5.65
N PHE A 37 13.53 -0.08 5.91
CA PHE A 37 12.42 0.85 6.01
C PHE A 37 11.81 1.20 4.63
N PRO A 38 12.59 1.58 3.59
CA PRO A 38 12.02 2.00 2.31
C PRO A 38 11.38 0.82 1.58
N TYR A 39 10.08 0.91 1.31
CA TYR A 39 9.35 -0.16 0.62
C TYR A 39 9.98 -0.53 -0.72
N ILE A 40 10.54 0.43 -1.47
CA ILE A 40 11.17 0.22 -2.78
C ILE A 40 12.36 -0.74 -2.72
N ARG A 41 13.16 -0.71 -1.64
CA ARG A 41 14.35 -1.56 -1.45
C ARG A 41 14.06 -2.98 -0.97
N LEU A 42 12.82 -3.30 -0.63
CA LEU A 42 12.47 -4.65 -0.20
C LEU A 42 12.50 -5.63 -1.38
N SER A 43 12.98 -6.84 -1.10
CA SER A 43 12.77 -8.02 -1.93
C SER A 43 11.28 -8.22 -2.24
N TYR A 44 11.00 -8.83 -3.39
CA TYR A 44 9.64 -9.11 -3.81
C TYR A 44 8.94 -10.10 -2.87
N ARG A 45 9.68 -11.04 -2.24
CA ARG A 45 9.15 -11.90 -1.17
C ARG A 45 8.59 -11.07 -0.02
N ARG A 46 9.40 -10.16 0.53
CA ARG A 46 9.01 -9.32 1.68
C ARG A 46 7.89 -8.34 1.34
N LYS A 47 7.86 -7.82 0.12
CA LYS A 47 6.73 -7.01 -0.39
C LYS A 47 5.43 -7.82 -0.38
N THR A 48 5.46 -9.06 -0.85
CA THR A 48 4.27 -9.94 -0.87
C THR A 48 3.75 -10.23 0.53
N ILE A 49 4.63 -10.63 1.45
CA ILE A 49 4.28 -10.87 2.86
C ILE A 49 3.72 -9.58 3.48
N ARG A 50 4.39 -8.44 3.27
CA ARG A 50 3.92 -7.16 3.81
C ARG A 50 2.54 -6.81 3.27
N THR A 51 2.29 -6.93 1.96
CA THR A 51 0.97 -6.68 1.36
C THR A 51 -0.13 -7.52 2.04
N LEU A 52 0.13 -8.81 2.31
CA LEU A 52 -0.79 -9.68 3.04
C LEU A 52 -1.06 -9.19 4.47
N TRP A 53 -0.02 -8.82 5.23
CA TRP A 53 -0.20 -8.31 6.60
C TRP A 53 -0.80 -6.90 6.66
N THR A 54 -0.64 -6.08 5.63
CA THR A 54 -1.36 -4.79 5.53
C THR A 54 -2.82 -4.95 5.16
N PHE A 55 -3.25 -6.08 4.61
CA PHE A 55 -4.65 -6.27 4.21
C PHE A 55 -5.63 -6.14 5.39
N PRO A 56 -5.42 -6.78 6.55
CA PRO A 56 -6.23 -6.53 7.75
C PRO A 56 -6.24 -5.05 8.19
N ILE A 57 -5.10 -4.36 8.11
CA ILE A 57 -5.00 -2.94 8.51
C ILE A 57 -5.85 -2.07 7.57
N ILE A 58 -5.82 -2.36 6.27
CA ILE A 58 -6.64 -1.68 5.26
C ILE A 58 -8.13 -1.89 5.56
N LEU A 59 -8.55 -3.12 5.90
CA LEU A 59 -9.95 -3.40 6.26
C LEU A 59 -10.39 -2.60 7.50
N VAL A 60 -9.56 -2.55 8.54
CA VAL A 60 -9.84 -1.73 9.73
C VAL A 60 -9.99 -0.25 9.35
N GLY A 61 -9.08 0.28 8.52
CA GLY A 61 -9.17 1.65 8.02
C GLY A 61 -10.46 1.94 7.26
N LEU A 62 -10.91 0.99 6.42
CA LEU A 62 -12.17 1.12 5.68
C LEU A 62 -13.38 1.11 6.62
N ILE A 63 -13.37 0.29 7.68
CA ILE A 63 -14.44 0.28 8.70
C ILE A 63 -14.49 1.63 9.42
N VAL A 64 -13.34 2.19 9.80
CA VAL A 64 -13.28 3.53 10.43
C VAL A 64 -13.84 4.59 9.50
N ILE A 65 -13.50 4.57 8.21
CA ILE A 65 -14.05 5.52 7.23
C ILE A 65 -15.57 5.32 7.06
N TYR A 66 -16.06 4.08 7.06
CA TYR A 66 -17.49 3.82 6.98
C TYR A 66 -18.27 4.37 8.19
N LEU A 67 -17.72 4.23 9.40
CA LEU A 67 -18.35 4.67 10.65
C LEU A 67 -18.27 6.19 10.86
N TYR A 68 -17.16 6.82 10.47
CA TYR A 68 -16.87 8.22 10.82
C TYR A 68 -16.72 9.17 9.62
N GLY A 69 -16.66 8.65 8.39
CA GLY A 69 -16.26 9.40 7.20
C GLY A 69 -17.34 10.28 6.58
N GLU A 70 -18.57 10.27 7.09
CA GLU A 70 -19.72 11.04 6.57
C GLU A 70 -19.97 10.84 5.04
N LEU A 71 -19.39 9.79 4.43
CA LEU A 71 -19.55 9.47 3.02
C LEU A 71 -20.89 8.76 2.78
N ASN A 72 -21.54 9.06 1.66
CA ASN A 72 -22.71 8.31 1.22
C ASN A 72 -22.32 6.85 0.89
N ILE A 73 -23.27 5.92 1.03
CA ILE A 73 -23.07 4.48 0.86
C ILE A 73 -22.48 4.11 -0.49
N MET A 74 -22.87 4.80 -1.57
CA MET A 74 -22.31 4.60 -2.91
C MET A 74 -20.80 4.88 -2.93
N TRP A 75 -20.35 5.97 -2.30
CA TRP A 75 -18.94 6.33 -2.23
C TRP A 75 -18.15 5.36 -1.36
N ASN A 76 -18.73 4.89 -0.26
CA ASN A 76 -18.11 3.85 0.58
C ASN A 76 -17.91 2.53 -0.18
N LEU A 77 -18.89 2.10 -0.98
CA LEU A 77 -18.78 0.90 -1.82
C LEU A 77 -17.70 1.04 -2.90
N ILE A 78 -17.65 2.20 -3.58
CA ILE A 78 -16.61 2.49 -4.56
C ILE A 78 -15.22 2.44 -3.90
N LEU A 79 -15.06 3.08 -2.75
CA LEU A 79 -13.81 3.11 -2.00
C LEU A 79 -13.35 1.69 -1.62
N LEU A 80 -14.26 0.86 -1.11
CA LEU A 80 -13.99 -0.54 -0.79
C LEU A 80 -13.51 -1.30 -2.03
N MET A 81 -14.26 -1.25 -3.13
CA MET A 81 -13.96 -2.00 -4.36
C MET A 81 -12.62 -1.58 -4.96
N VAL A 82 -12.38 -0.28 -5.10
CA VAL A 82 -11.11 0.24 -5.63
C VAL A 82 -9.94 -0.19 -4.76
N THR A 83 -10.08 -0.08 -3.44
CA THR A 83 -9.00 -0.45 -2.50
C THR A 83 -8.68 -1.94 -2.56
N LEU A 84 -9.71 -2.80 -2.63
CA LEU A 84 -9.52 -4.24 -2.78
C LEU A 84 -8.81 -4.58 -4.08
N ILE A 85 -9.30 -4.05 -5.22
CA ILE A 85 -8.72 -4.31 -6.54
C ILE A 85 -7.25 -3.89 -6.57
N LEU A 86 -6.92 -2.70 -6.07
CA LEU A 86 -5.53 -2.21 -6.02
C LEU A 86 -4.65 -3.10 -5.15
N THR A 87 -5.15 -3.56 -4.01
CA THR A 87 -4.40 -4.43 -3.09
C THR A 87 -4.14 -5.80 -3.71
N PHE A 88 -5.14 -6.40 -4.37
CA PHE A 88 -4.98 -7.68 -5.08
C PHE A 88 -4.04 -7.56 -6.28
N LEU A 89 -4.16 -6.50 -7.09
CA LEU A 89 -3.23 -6.23 -8.19
C LEU A 89 -1.80 -6.08 -7.68
N GLN A 90 -1.61 -5.36 -6.57
CA GLN A 90 -0.31 -5.19 -5.95
C GLN A 90 0.26 -6.52 -5.46
N LEU A 91 -0.55 -7.34 -4.80
CA LEU A 91 -0.15 -8.67 -4.33
C LEU A 91 0.24 -9.59 -5.49
N ALA A 92 -0.59 -9.67 -6.53
CA ALA A 92 -0.34 -10.50 -7.70
C ALA A 92 0.94 -10.08 -8.44
N ASN A 93 1.15 -8.77 -8.62
CA ASN A 93 2.36 -8.24 -9.26
C ASN A 93 3.62 -8.53 -8.45
N ASN A 94 3.58 -8.38 -7.12
CA ASN A 94 4.70 -8.70 -6.25
C ASN A 94 5.01 -10.19 -6.26
N TYR A 95 3.98 -11.04 -6.21
CA TYR A 95 4.12 -12.49 -6.27
C TYR A 95 4.71 -12.97 -7.60
N LYS A 96 4.21 -12.46 -8.75
CA LYS A 96 4.77 -12.76 -10.07
C LYS A 96 6.25 -12.40 -10.15
N LYS A 97 6.62 -11.22 -9.67
CA LYS A 97 8.02 -10.76 -9.66
C LYS A 97 8.88 -11.58 -8.69
N TRP A 98 8.34 -11.98 -7.53
CA TRP A 98 9.03 -12.88 -6.61
C TRP A 98 9.35 -14.21 -7.28
N LYS A 99 8.36 -14.85 -7.91
CA LYS A 99 8.55 -16.11 -8.63
C LYS A 99 9.57 -15.99 -9.77
N LYS A 100 9.57 -14.86 -10.50
CA LYS A 100 10.48 -14.64 -11.64
C LYS A 100 11.93 -14.36 -11.25
N TYR A 101 12.16 -13.54 -10.22
CA TYR A 101 13.49 -12.98 -9.93
C TYR A 101 14.19 -13.61 -8.72
N GLU A 102 13.47 -14.29 -7.83
CA GLU A 102 14.03 -14.78 -6.56
C GLU A 102 13.77 -16.28 -6.33
N ARG A 103 12.99 -16.93 -7.20
CA ARG A 103 12.61 -18.35 -7.05
C ARG A 103 12.80 -19.15 -8.35
N GLY A 104 13.40 -18.53 -9.36
CA GLY A 104 13.77 -19.13 -10.65
C GLY A 104 15.25 -19.43 -10.71
#